data_AF-A0A2N1DBQ2-F1
#
_entry.id   AF-A0A2N1DBQ2-F1
#
_cell.length_a   1.000
_cell.length_b   1.000
_cell.length_c   1.000
_cell.angle_alpha   90.00
_cell.angle_beta   90.00
_cell.angle_gamma   90.00
#
_symmetry.space_group_name_H-M   'P 1'
#
loop_
_entity.id
_entity.type
_entity.pdbx_description
1 polymer ?
#
loop_
_entity_poly.entity_id
_entity_poly.type
_entity_poly.pdbx_seq_one_letter_code
_entity_poly.pdbx_strand_id
1 'polypeptide(L)'
;MLDAQHVFTEDAIDTAYLWLCKQRTNFPANADIWHLRFHWHTIRGELLQTLNKQDYTFLPLSVVTKAEGETLHLWSSQDALVLNMF
;
A
#
# COMPACT_ATOMS: atom_id res chain seq x y z
N MET A 1 -23.52 -7.53 11.49
CA MET A 1 -23.18 -6.81 10.26
C MET A 1 -22.03 -5.90 10.65
N LEU A 2 -20.79 -6.17 10.20
CA LEU A 2 -19.66 -5.33 10.58
C LEU A 2 -19.87 -3.97 9.89
N ASP A 3 -20.05 -2.91 10.68
CA ASP A 3 -20.19 -1.54 10.18
C ASP A 3 -18.85 -1.10 9.54
N ALA A 4 -18.64 -1.50 8.30
CA ALA A 4 -17.45 -1.19 7.50
C ALA A 4 -17.28 0.33 7.25
N GLN A 5 -18.25 1.15 7.66
CA GLN A 5 -18.30 2.59 7.45
C GLN A 5 -17.22 3.38 8.20
N HIS A 6 -16.44 2.74 9.10
CA HIS A 6 -15.39 3.40 9.87
C HIS A 6 -14.01 2.72 9.81
N VAL A 7 -13.80 1.72 8.93
CA VAL A 7 -12.49 1.04 8.86
C VAL A 7 -11.48 1.86 8.06
N PHE A 8 -11.92 2.49 6.97
CA PHE A 8 -11.05 3.27 6.09
C PHE A 8 -11.21 4.76 6.37
N THR A 9 -10.52 5.22 7.40
CA THR A 9 -10.44 6.64 7.78
C THR A 9 -9.13 7.28 7.32
N GLU A 10 -9.13 8.61 7.33
CA GLU A 10 -7.96 9.45 7.14
C GLU A 10 -6.80 9.09 8.11
N ASP A 11 -7.12 8.89 9.39
CA ASP A 11 -6.12 8.52 10.39
C ASP A 11 -5.56 7.10 10.17
N ALA A 12 -6.42 6.15 9.76
CA ALA A 12 -6.00 4.79 9.48
C ALA A 12 -5.05 4.74 8.28
N ILE A 13 -5.37 5.47 7.21
CA ILE A 13 -4.55 5.47 5.99
C ILE A 13 -3.20 6.18 6.22
N ASP A 14 -3.18 7.24 7.04
CA ASP A 14 -1.95 7.93 7.40
C ASP A 14 -1.06 7.09 8.33
N THR A 15 -1.67 6.34 9.26
CA THR A 15 -0.94 5.39 10.12
C THR A 15 -0.30 4.28 9.30
N ALA A 16 -1.06 3.67 8.38
CA ALA A 16 -0.56 2.65 7.47
C ALA A 16 0.55 3.19 6.55
N TYR A 17 0.44 4.43 6.09
CA TYR A 17 1.47 5.11 5.30
C TYR A 17 2.78 5.29 6.08
N LEU A 18 2.70 5.72 7.33
CA LEU A 18 3.89 5.86 8.19
C LEU A 18 4.56 4.50 8.44
N TRP A 19 3.77 3.44 8.65
CA TRP A 19 4.29 2.09 8.75
C TRP A 19 4.98 1.64 7.46
N LEU A 20 4.34 1.85 6.30
CA LEU A 20 4.89 1.50 4.99
C LEU A 20 6.22 2.23 4.72
N CYS A 21 6.28 3.53 5.03
CA CYS A 21 7.49 4.33 4.89
C CYS A 21 8.64 3.75 5.70
N LYS A 22 8.38 3.29 6.94
CA LYS A 22 9.40 2.63 7.77
C LYS A 22 9.82 1.29 7.16
N GLN A 23 8.85 0.45 6.78
CA GLN A 23 9.09 -0.89 6.26
C GLN A 23 9.90 -0.89 4.95
N ARG A 24 9.67 0.11 4.08
CA ARG A 24 10.31 0.21 2.77
C ARG A 24 11.42 1.27 2.69
N THR A 25 12.00 1.67 3.82
CA THR A 25 13.08 2.68 3.86
C THR A 25 14.29 2.28 3.02
N ASN A 26 14.62 0.98 3.00
CA ASN A 26 15.81 0.44 2.32
C ASN A 26 15.53 -0.03 0.88
N PHE A 27 14.39 0.33 0.29
CA PHE A 27 14.05 -0.09 -1.06
C PHE A 27 14.84 0.69 -2.11
N PRO A 28 15.21 0.06 -3.23
CA PRO A 28 15.98 0.72 -4.30
C PRO A 28 15.17 1.86 -4.95
N ALA A 29 15.85 2.79 -5.62
CA ALA A 29 15.22 3.98 -6.22
C ALA A 29 14.15 3.65 -7.28
N ASN A 30 14.23 2.48 -7.92
CA ASN A 30 13.25 2.00 -8.89
C ASN A 30 12.03 1.31 -8.26
N ALA A 31 11.94 1.26 -6.93
CA ALA A 31 10.79 0.68 -6.25
C ALA A 31 9.56 1.59 -6.33
N ASP A 32 8.39 0.95 -6.41
CA ASP A 32 7.07 1.59 -6.48
C ASP A 32 6.75 2.51 -5.27
N ILE A 33 7.41 2.29 -4.13
CA ILE A 33 7.25 3.11 -2.91
C ILE A 33 7.57 4.58 -3.15
N TRP A 34 8.57 4.88 -3.99
CA TRP A 34 8.98 6.26 -4.22
C TRP A 34 7.94 7.02 -5.03
N HIS A 35 7.32 6.36 -6.00
CA HIS A 35 6.18 6.89 -6.75
C HIS A 35 4.99 7.15 -5.81
N LEU A 36 4.70 6.20 -4.91
CA LEU A 36 3.63 6.35 -3.93
C LEU A 36 3.88 7.53 -2.97
N ARG A 37 5.11 7.68 -2.46
CA ARG A 37 5.48 8.79 -1.57
C ARG A 37 5.43 10.15 -2.27
N PHE A 38 5.86 10.21 -3.53
CA PHE A 38 5.84 11.44 -4.30
C PHE A 38 4.39 11.88 -4.63
N HIS A 39 3.53 10.94 -5.01
CA HIS A 39 2.12 11.21 -5.33
C HIS A 39 1.16 11.02 -4.14
N TRP A 40 1.67 10.91 -2.91
CA TRP A 40 0.88 10.49 -1.74
C TRP A 40 -0.38 11.32 -1.54
N HIS A 41 -0.27 12.65 -1.64
CA HIS A 41 -1.43 13.54 -1.44
C HIS A 41 -2.57 13.28 -2.44
N THR A 42 -2.25 12.86 -3.67
CA THR A 42 -3.26 12.54 -4.69
C THR A 42 -3.79 11.13 -4.48
N ILE A 43 -2.88 10.15 -4.35
CA ILE A 43 -3.21 8.73 -4.17
C ILE A 43 -4.04 8.51 -2.91
N ARG A 44 -3.72 9.16 -1.78
CA ARG A 44 -4.44 9.02 -0.51
C ARG A 44 -5.94 9.28 -0.68
N GLY A 45 -6.30 10.37 -1.36
CA GLY A 45 -7.70 10.75 -1.57
C GLY A 45 -8.43 9.76 -2.47
N GLU A 46 -7.83 9.39 -3.60
CA GLU A 46 -8.40 8.40 -4.53
C GLU A 46 -8.56 7.03 -3.88
N LEU A 47 -7.56 6.60 -3.12
CA LEU A 47 -7.52 5.30 -2.45
C LEU A 47 -8.59 5.23 -1.35
N LEU A 48 -8.71 6.27 -0.53
CA LEU A 48 -9.75 6.36 0.50
C LEU A 48 -11.15 6.31 -0.12
N GLN A 49 -11.38 7.03 -1.23
CA GLN A 49 -12.67 6.99 -1.93
C GLN A 49 -12.96 5.60 -2.50
N THR A 50 -11.97 4.95 -3.10
CA THR A 50 -12.10 3.63 -3.73
C THR A 50 -12.36 2.54 -2.68
N LEU A 51 -11.66 2.58 -1.54
CA LEU A 51 -11.86 1.68 -0.41
C LEU A 51 -13.26 1.83 0.20
N ASN A 52 -13.71 3.07 0.44
CA ASN A 52 -15.05 3.33 0.98
C ASN A 52 -16.17 2.91 0.01
N LYS A 53 -15.90 2.94 -1.31
CA LYS A 53 -16.80 2.41 -2.33
C LYS A 53 -16.71 0.89 -2.52
N GLN A 54 -15.79 0.21 -1.83
CA GLN A 54 -15.50 -1.22 -2.00
C GLN A 54 -15.08 -1.59 -3.45
N ASP A 55 -14.49 -0.63 -4.17
CA ASP A 55 -14.08 -0.77 -5.58
C ASP A 55 -12.56 -0.99 -5.72
N TYR A 56 -11.88 -1.22 -4.59
CA TYR A 56 -10.43 -1.40 -4.58
C TYR A 56 -10.07 -2.81 -5.04
N THR A 57 -9.30 -2.90 -6.13
CA THR A 57 -8.82 -4.17 -6.67
C THR A 57 -7.33 -4.32 -6.39
N PHE A 58 -6.95 -5.40 -5.73
CA PHE A 58 -5.56 -5.75 -5.50
C PHE A 58 -4.84 -6.05 -6.81
N LEU A 59 -3.61 -5.53 -6.95
CA LEU A 59 -2.78 -5.81 -8.11
C LEU A 59 -2.11 -7.20 -7.99
N PRO A 60 -1.70 -7.80 -9.12
CA PRO A 60 -0.92 -9.02 -9.09
C PRO A 60 0.36 -8.84 -8.24
N LEU A 61 0.65 -9.83 -7.40
CA LEU A 61 1.89 -9.87 -6.63
C LEU A 61 3.10 -9.79 -7.55
N SER A 62 3.99 -8.86 -7.24
CA SER A 62 5.26 -8.71 -7.97
C SER A 62 6.24 -9.77 -7.49
N VAL A 63 6.86 -10.47 -8.43
CA VAL A 63 7.86 -11.49 -8.11
C VAL A 63 9.24 -10.86 -8.28
N VAL A 64 9.98 -10.77 -7.18
CA VAL A 64 11.35 -10.24 -7.17
C VAL A 64 12.31 -11.38 -6.89
N THR A 65 13.16 -11.68 -7.87
CA THR A 65 14.23 -12.68 -7.71
C THR A 65 15.49 -11.98 -7.23
N LYS A 66 15.99 -12.36 -6.04
CA LYS A 66 17.29 -11.91 -5.54
C LYS A 66 18.42 -12.53 -6.35
N ALA A 67 19.60 -11.90 -6.31
CA ALA A 67 20.80 -12.42 -6.96
C ALA A 67 21.20 -13.84 -6.47
N GLU A 68 20.79 -14.21 -5.27
CA GLU A 68 21.02 -15.54 -4.67
C GLU A 68 19.99 -16.60 -5.09
N GLY A 69 19.06 -16.26 -6.00
CA GLY A 69 18.05 -17.19 -6.54
C GLY A 69 16.78 -17.33 -5.69
N GLU A 70 16.72 -16.70 -4.52
CA GLU A 70 15.50 -16.63 -3.72
C GLU A 70 14.46 -15.75 -4.43
N THR A 71 13.26 -16.31 -4.61
CA THR A 71 12.13 -15.62 -5.24
C THR A 71 11.18 -15.13 -4.15
N LEU A 72 11.00 -13.81 -4.07
CA LEU A 72 10.11 -13.18 -3.11
C LEU A 72 8.85 -12.68 -3.80
N HIS A 73 7.71 -12.99 -3.22
CA HIS A 73 6.42 -12.42 -3.61
C HIS A 73 6.19 -11.14 -2.82
N LEU A 74 6.21 -10.01 -3.52
CA LEU A 74 6.10 -8.68 -2.97
C LEU A 74 4.76 -8.06 -3.37
N TRP A 75 3.97 -7.67 -2.38
CA TRP A 75 2.80 -6.82 -2.59
C TRP A 75 3.23 -5.45 -3.11
N SER A 76 2.43 -4.82 -3.97
CA SER A 76 2.68 -3.42 -4.32
C SER A 76 2.66 -2.54 -3.06
N SER A 77 3.30 -1.38 -3.11
CA SER A 77 3.31 -0.42 -2.01
C SER A 77 1.89 -0.02 -1.61
N GLN A 78 1.00 0.09 -2.60
CA GLN A 78 -0.40 0.42 -2.41
C GLN A 78 -1.17 -0.72 -1.74
N ASP A 79 -0.99 -1.96 -2.21
CA ASP A 79 -1.65 -3.14 -1.63
C ASP A 79 -1.18 -3.42 -0.20
N ALA A 80 0.13 -3.31 0.04
CA ALA A 80 0.69 -3.48 1.37
C ALA A 80 0.16 -2.45 2.37
N LEU A 81 -0.12 -1.23 1.90
CA LEU A 81 -0.74 -0.19 2.71
C LEU A 81 -2.17 -0.55 3.06
N VAL A 82 -2.97 -0.96 2.06
CA VAL A 82 -4.36 -1.40 2.26
C VAL A 82 -4.44 -2.61 3.19
N LEU A 83 -3.55 -3.59 3.03
CA LEU A 83 -3.47 -4.76 3.91
C LEU A 83 -3.14 -4.41 5.36
N ASN A 84 -2.41 -3.32 5.60
CA ASN A 84 -2.07 -2.87 6.95
C ASN A 84 -3.23 -2.16 7.66
N MET A 85 -4.29 -1.79 6.94
CA MET A 85 -5.48 -1.12 7.50
C MET A 85 -6.53 -2.09 8.06
N PHE A 86 -6.36 -3.41 7.89
CA PHE A 86 -7.27 -4.45 8.37
C PHE A 86 -6.85 -5.06 9.71
#